data_AF-A0A5U9KWC3-F1
#
_entry.id   AF-A0A5U9KWC3-F1
#
_cell.length_a   1.000
_cell.length_b   1.000
_cell.length_c   1.000
_cell.angle_alpha   90.00
_cell.angle_beta   90.00
_cell.angle_gamma   90.00
#
_symmetry.space_group_name_H-M   'P 1'
#
loop_
_entity.id
_entity.type
_entity.pdbx_description
1 polymer ?
#
loop_
_entity_poly.entity_id
_entity_poly.type
_entity_poly.pdbx_seq_one_letter_code
_entity_poly.pdbx_strand_id
1 'polypeptide(L)' 'MYGEAERLVREEERKKITGLSRSTVWRLEREGNFPQRKQTGKNSCGWLLSDLLLWMYEGRW' A
#
# COMPACT_ATOMS: atom_id res chain seq x y z
N MET A 1 11.24 -13.58 18.29
CA MET A 1 10.29 -14.37 17.49
C MET A 1 9.33 -13.38 16.87
N TYR A 2 9.37 -13.21 15.55
CA TYR A 2 8.81 -12.15 14.70
C TYR A 2 7.60 -11.35 15.26
N GLY A 3 7.89 -10.48 16.23
CA GLY A 3 7.05 -9.33 16.61
C GLY A 3 7.29 -8.17 15.65
N GLU A 4 7.43 -8.48 14.37
CA GLU A 4 7.66 -7.49 13.33
C GLU A 4 6.30 -6.85 13.05
N ALA A 5 6.00 -5.78 13.79
CA ALA A 5 4.87 -4.91 13.49
C ALA A 5 4.88 -4.65 11.97
N GLU A 6 3.91 -5.21 11.26
CA GLU A 6 3.81 -5.04 9.82
C GLU A 6 3.90 -3.53 9.55
N ARG A 7 4.99 -3.12 8.90
CA ARG A 7 5.30 -1.70 8.76
C ARG A 7 4.17 -1.07 7.96
N LEU A 8 3.41 -0.22 8.63
CA LEU A 8 2.34 0.53 8.00
C LEU A 8 2.94 1.66 7.18
N VAL A 9 2.71 1.58 5.89
CA VAL A 9 3.16 2.51 4.88
C VAL A 9 2.09 3.57 4.70
N ARG A 10 2.44 4.82 4.99
CA ARG A 10 1.58 5.98 4.68
C ARG A 10 1.67 6.34 3.20
N GLU A 11 0.82 7.25 2.74
CA GLU A 11 0.77 7.69 1.33
C GLU A 11 2.12 8.16 0.80
N GLU A 12 2.86 8.93 1.60
CA GLU A 12 4.20 9.41 1.29
C GLU A 12 5.23 8.30 1.09
N GLU A 13 5.25 7.29 1.96
CA GLU A 13 6.12 6.12 1.81
C GLU A 13 5.66 5.25 0.64
N ARG A 14 4.34 5.05 0.46
CA ARG A 14 3.79 4.30 -0.67
C ARG A 14 4.25 4.93 -1.98
N LYS A 15 4.21 6.27 -2.08
CA LYS A 15 4.71 6.99 -3.26
C LYS A 15 6.20 6.75 -3.50
N LYS A 16 7.03 6.67 -2.45
CA LYS A 16 8.46 6.35 -2.58
C LYS A 16 8.69 4.91 -3.02
N ILE A 17 7.95 3.96 -2.47
CA ILE A 17 8.12 2.52 -2.75
C ILE A 17 7.58 2.21 -4.16
N THR A 18 6.33 2.59 -4.44
CA THR A 18 5.67 2.29 -5.72
C THR A 18 6.10 3.22 -6.85
N GLY A 19 6.63 4.41 -6.53
CA GLY A 19 6.83 5.48 -7.51
C GLY A 19 5.53 6.05 -8.10
N LEU A 20 4.37 5.52 -7.72
CA LEU A 20 3.10 5.83 -8.36
C LEU A 20 2.46 7.09 -7.80
N SER A 21 1.98 7.92 -8.70
CA SER A 21 1.16 9.10 -8.40
C SER A 21 -0.19 8.70 -7.80
N ARG A 22 -0.82 9.62 -7.06
CA ARG A 22 -2.17 9.45 -6.51
C ARG A 22 -3.18 9.01 -7.57
N SER A 23 -3.13 9.60 -8.76
CA SER A 23 -4.04 9.29 -9.88
C SER A 23 -3.90 7.85 -10.36
N THR A 24 -2.66 7.33 -10.43
CA THR A 24 -2.41 5.94 -10.85
C THR A 24 -2.93 4.97 -9.80
N VAL A 25 -2.69 5.25 -8.51
CA VAL A 25 -3.24 4.44 -7.43
C VAL A 25 -4.76 4.48 -7.43
N TRP A 26 -5.39 5.63 -7.66
CA TRP A 26 -6.85 5.70 -7.79
C TRP A 26 -7.37 4.84 -8.94
N ARG A 27 -6.67 4.80 -10.08
CA ARG A 27 -7.04 3.93 -11.21
C ARG A 27 -6.91 2.46 -10.84
N LEU A 28 -5.78 2.07 -10.24
CA LEU A 28 -5.53 0.69 -9.81
C LEU A 28 -6.48 0.23 -8.69
N GLU A 29 -6.85 1.14 -7.78
CA GLU A 29 -7.88 0.90 -6.76
C GLU A 29 -9.24 0.61 -7.43
N ARG A 30 -9.59 1.33 -8.50
CA ARG A 30 -10.82 1.09 -9.27
C ARG A 30 -10.78 -0.18 -10.10
N GLU A 31 -9.60 -0.54 -10.61
CA GLU A 31 -9.37 -1.78 -11.34
C GLU A 31 -9.32 -3.01 -10.41
N GLY A 32 -9.32 -2.80 -9.09
CA GLY A 32 -9.20 -3.88 -8.09
C GLY A 32 -7.80 -4.49 -8.00
N ASN A 33 -6.84 -3.86 -8.67
CA ASN A 33 -5.45 -4.32 -8.71
C ASN A 33 -4.60 -3.72 -7.60
N PHE A 34 -5.06 -2.72 -6.84
CA PHE A 34 -4.28 -2.13 -5.74
C PHE A 34 -4.74 -2.61 -4.37
N PRO A 35 -3.82 -2.84 -3.40
CA PRO A 35 -4.20 -3.20 -2.05
C PRO A 35 -5.06 -2.11 -1.38
N GLN A 36 -6.14 -2.53 -0.73
CA GLN A 36 -7.03 -1.60 -0.02
C GLN A 36 -6.31 -0.97 1.17
N ARG A 37 -6.63 0.31 1.41
CA ARG A 37 -6.09 1.11 2.52
C ARG A 37 -6.65 0.54 3.82
N LYS A 38 -5.79 0.10 4.73
CA LYS A 38 -6.17 -0.31 6.08
C LYS A 38 -6.13 0.89 7.03
N GLN A 39 -7.21 1.06 7.79
CA GLN A 39 -7.21 2.01 8.91
C GLN A 39 -6.48 1.35 10.09
N THR A 40 -5.32 1.89 10.45
CA THR A 40 -4.58 1.43 11.63
C THR A 40 -4.97 2.19 12.90
N GLY A 41 -5.67 3.33 12.78
CA GLY A 41 -6.12 4.10 13.93
C GLY A 41 -7.00 5.29 13.55
N LYS A 42 -7.42 6.06 14.57
CA LYS A 42 -8.47 7.10 14.48
C LYS A 42 -8.24 8.18 13.42
N ASN A 43 -6.97 8.48 13.08
CA ASN A 43 -6.56 9.43 12.04
C ASN A 43 -5.44 8.85 11.14
N SER A 44 -5.29 7.53 11.10
CA SER A 44 -4.17 6.90 10.42
C SER A 44 -4.65 5.80 9.50
N CYS A 45 -4.57 6.09 8.20
CA CYS A 45 -4.80 5.15 7.12
C CYS A 45 -3.47 4.86 6.44
N GLY A 46 -3.21 3.59 6.15
CA GLY A 46 -1.98 3.16 5.49
C GLY A 46 -2.18 1.84 4.78
N TRP A 47 -1.11 1.38 4.17
CA TRP A 47 -1.03 0.05 3.55
C TRP A 47 -0.04 -0.78 4.34
N LEU A 48 -0.22 -2.09 4.36
CA LEU A 48 0.83 -2.96 4.88
C LEU A 48 1.97 -2.98 3.87
N LEU A 49 3.20 -2.84 4.35
CA LEU A 49 4.38 -2.93 3.49
C LEU A 49 4.40 -4.28 2.76
N SER A 50 4.03 -5.36 3.45
CA SER A 50 3.90 -6.71 2.89
C SER A 50 2.94 -6.75 1.70
N ASP A 51 1.74 -6.16 1.84
CA ASP A 51 0.76 -6.08 0.75
C ASP A 51 1.29 -5.31 -0.46
N LEU A 52 1.97 -4.18 -0.23
CA LEU A 52 2.56 -3.37 -1.32
C LEU A 52 3.71 -4.10 -2.03
N LEU A 53 4.58 -4.77 -1.27
CA LEU A 53 5.69 -5.54 -1.83
C LEU A 53 5.17 -6.76 -2.60
N LEU A 54 4.19 -7.48 -2.04
CA LEU A 54 3.54 -8.60 -2.70
C LEU A 54 2.85 -8.14 -3.98
N TRP A 55 2.16 -7.01 -3.96
CA TRP A 55 1.55 -6.42 -5.14
C TRP A 55 2.58 -6.08 -6.23
N MET A 56 3.70 -5.46 -5.88
CA MET A 56 4.79 -5.20 -6.84
C MET A 56 5.37 -6.48 -7.41
N TYR A 57 5.53 -7.49 -6.55
CA TYR A 57 6.06 -8.79 -6.95
C TYR A 57 5.08 -9.53 -7.87
N GLU A 58 3.78 -9.43 -7.62
CA GLU A 58 2.74 -10.00 -8.47
C GLU A 58 2.68 -9.30 -9.85
N GLY A 59 3.15 -8.05 -9.95
CA GLY A 59 3.32 -7.35 -11.21
C GLY A 59 2.00 -7.20 -12.00
N ARG A 60 0.87 -7.26 -11.31
CA ARG A 60 -0.47 -7.21 -11.91
C ARG A 60 -0.91 -5.73 -11.99
N TRP A 61 -0.41 -5.01 -12.98
CA TRP A 61 -0.75 -3.60 -13.27
C TRP A 61 -0.76 -3.30 -14.77
#